data_AF-A0A7X9IAG7-F1
#
_entry.id   AF-A0A7X9IAG7-F1
#
_cell.length_a   1.000
_cell.length_b   1.000
_cell.length_c   1.000
_cell.angle_alpha   90.00
_cell.angle_beta   90.00
_cell.angle_gamma   90.00
#
_symmetry.space_group_name_H-M   'P 1'
#
loop_
_entity.id
_entity.type
_entity.pdbx_description
1 polymer ?
#
loop_
_entity_poly.entity_id
_entity_poly.type
_entity_poly.pdbx_seq_one_letter_code
_entity_poly.pdbx_strand_id
1 'polypeptide(L)' 'MFDSKQKIFKSPDLSKLKEVIIDHRTRIYIAPDADAEEAKLRYLSRVTAKKAV' A
#
# COMPACT_ATOMS: atom_id res chain seq x y z
N MET A 1 19.01 -19.42 28.17
CA MET A 1 19.00 -19.26 26.70
C MET A 1 17.65 -18.68 26.32
N PHE A 2 17.61 -17.44 25.82
CA PHE A 2 16.38 -16.83 25.34
C PHE A 2 16.25 -17.14 23.84
N ASP A 3 15.50 -18.19 23.51
CA ASP A 3 15.10 -18.50 22.14
C ASP A 3 14.02 -17.51 21.72
N SER A 4 14.43 -16.28 21.40
CA SER A 4 13.55 -15.32 20.75
C SER A 4 13.37 -15.77 19.31
N LYS A 5 12.33 -16.57 19.07
CA LYS A 5 11.81 -16.87 17.72
C LYS A 5 11.49 -15.54 17.04
N GLN A 6 12.46 -14.99 16.31
CA GLN A 6 12.24 -13.87 15.42
C GLN A 6 11.19 -14.34 14.41
N LYS A 7 9.94 -13.89 14.59
CA LYS A 7 8.91 -14.04 13.57
C LYS A 7 9.49 -13.35 12.34
N ILE A 8 9.91 -14.15 11.36
CA ILE A 8 10.38 -13.67 10.06
C ILE A 8 9.18 -12.94 9.45
N PHE A 9 9.14 -11.63 9.63
CA PHE A 9 8.13 -10.78 9.02
C PHE A 9 8.54 -10.65 7.57
N LYS A 10 8.10 -11.61 6.74
CA LYS A 10 8.28 -11.54 5.30
C LYS A 10 7.56 -10.28 4.83
N SER A 11 8.34 -9.25 4.53
CA SER A 11 7.80 -8.05 3.90
C SER A 11 7.20 -8.48 2.55
N PRO A 12 5.99 -8.01 2.21
CA PRO A 12 5.39 -8.35 0.94
C PRO A 12 6.30 -7.91 -0.21
N ASP A 13 6.56 -8.80 -1.16
CA ASP A 13 7.40 -8.52 -2.32
C ASP A 13 6.73 -7.44 -3.19
N LEU A 14 7.28 -6.23 -3.19
CA LEU A 14 6.76 -5.09 -3.97
C LEU A 14 6.80 -5.36 -5.48
N SER A 15 7.72 -6.21 -5.96
CA SER A 15 7.80 -6.61 -7.37
C SER A 15 6.59 -7.39 -7.87
N LYS A 16 5.78 -7.97 -6.97
CA LYS A 16 4.53 -8.67 -7.31
C LYS A 16 3.34 -7.72 -7.37
N LEU A 17 3.53 -6.45 -7.06
CA LEU A 17 2.49 -5.43 -7.04
C LEU A 17 2.67 -4.47 -8.20
N LYS A 18 1.56 -3.93 -8.67
CA LYS A 18 1.50 -2.89 -9.68
C LYS A 18 1.67 -1.53 -9.01
N GLU A 19 2.69 -0.79 -9.44
CA GLU A 19 2.90 0.60 -9.01
C GLU A 19 1.92 1.52 -9.76
N VAL A 20 1.12 2.27 -9.00
CA VAL A 20 0.20 3.27 -9.51
C VAL A 20 0.60 4.62 -8.96
N ILE A 21 0.89 5.54 -9.87
CA ILE A 21 1.30 6.91 -9.56
C ILE A 21 0.04 7.76 -9.49
N ILE A 22 -0.29 8.26 -8.29
CA ILE A 22 -1.44 9.16 -8.07
C ILE A 22 -1.05 10.60 -8.40
N ASP A 23 0.13 11.01 -7.91
CA ASP A 23 0.74 12.34 -8.05
C ASP A 23 2.27 12.19 -8.09
N HIS A 24 2.99 13.27 -8.41
CA HIS A 24 4.46 13.28 -8.41
C HIS A 24 5.11 12.81 -7.10
N ARG A 25 4.41 12.97 -5.97
CA ARG A 25 4.90 12.59 -4.63
C ARG A 25 4.26 11.33 -4.07
N THR A 26 3.18 10.82 -4.68
CA THR A 26 2.35 9.76 -4.11
C THR A 26 2.29 8.57 -5.06
N ARG A 27 2.85 7.45 -4.62
CA ARG A 27 2.81 6.17 -5.30
C ARG A 27 2.15 5.16 -4.40
N ILE A 28 1.24 4.36 -4.96
CA ILE A 28 0.59 3.25 -4.25
C ILE A 28 0.89 1.95 -4.98
N TYR A 29 0.98 0.86 -4.22
CA TYR A 29 1.19 -0.48 -4.75
C TYR A 29 -0.11 -1.26 -4.58
N ILE A 30 -0.62 -1.79 -5.69
CA ILE A 30 -1.88 -2.55 -5.73
C ILE A 30 -1.64 -3.94 -6.29
N ALA A 31 -2.60 -4.84 -6.11
CA ALA A 31 -2.53 -6.15 -6.75
C ALA A 31 -2.49 -5.97 -8.29
N PRO A 32 -1.80 -6.86 -9.03
CA PRO A 32 -1.68 -6.74 -10.48
C PRO A 32 -3.04 -6.83 -11.20
N ASP A 33 -3.99 -7.52 -10.59
CA ASP A 33 -5.37 -7.72 -11.03
C ASP A 33 -6.32 -6.61 -10.56
N ALA A 34 -5.85 -5.63 -9.78
CA ALA A 34 -6.67 -4.54 -9.30
C ALA A 34 -6.63 -3.30 -10.23
N ASP A 35 -7.74 -2.56 -10.23
CA ASP A 35 -7.91 -1.33 -11.00
C ASP A 35 -7.17 -0.13 -10.37
N ALA A 36 -6.39 0.55 -11.21
CA ALA A 36 -5.61 1.72 -10.79
C ALA A 36 -6.51 2.89 -10.38
N GLU A 37 -7.64 3.08 -11.07
CA GLU A 37 -8.59 4.16 -10.81
C GLU A 37 -9.33 3.97 -9.49
N GLU A 38 -9.86 2.77 -9.23
CA GLU A 38 -10.50 2.45 -7.95
C GLU A 38 -9.53 2.61 -6.78
N ALA A 39 -8.29 2.17 -6.94
CA ALA A 39 -7.28 2.32 -5.90
C ALA A 39 -6.92 3.78 -5.63
N LYS A 40 -6.86 4.62 -6.67
CA LYS A 40 -6.68 6.07 -6.54
C LYS A 40 -7.85 6.70 -5.78
N LEU A 41 -9.08 6.39 -6.17
CA LEU A 41 -10.29 6.89 -5.50
C LEU A 41 -10.32 6.48 -4.02
N ARG A 42 -10.01 5.21 -3.73
CA ARG A 42 -9.94 4.69 -2.35
C ARG A 42 -8.88 5.41 -1.52
N TYR A 43 -7.71 5.67 -2.10
CA TYR A 43 -6.65 6.43 -1.43
C TYR A 43 -7.12 7.86 -1.11
N LEU A 44 -7.69 8.56 -2.11
CA LEU A 44 -8.17 9.93 -1.96
C LEU A 44 -9.27 10.02 -0.90
N SER A 45 -10.28 9.16 -0.93
CA SER A 45 -11.34 9.08 0.10
C SER A 45 -10.79 8.87 1.50
N ARG A 46 -9.70 8.11 1.63
CA ARG A 46 -9.06 7.85 2.93
C ARG A 46 -8.25 9.05 3.44
N VAL A 47 -7.62 9.81 2.53
CA VAL A 47 -6.88 11.02 2.86
C VAL A 47 -7.83 12.15 3.23
N THR A 48 -8.93 12.33 2.49
CA THR A 48 -9.95 13.35 2.82
C THR A 48 -10.60 13.06 4.17
N ALA A 49 -10.93 11.81 4.46
CA ALA A 49 -11.47 11.41 5.77
C ALA A 49 -10.52 11.72 6.94
N LYS A 50 -9.19 11.63 6.73
CA LYS A 50 -8.20 12.00 7.75
C LYS A 50 -8.02 13.51 7.96
N LYS A 51 -8.40 14.33 6.99
CA LYS A 51 -8.32 15.79 7.07
C LYS A 51 -9.54 16.43 7.75
N ALA A 52 -10.60 15.65 7.96
CA ALA A 52 -11.85 16.09 8.56
C ALA A 52 -11.93 15.83 10.08
N VAL A 53 -10.83 15.39 10.71
CA VAL A 53 -10.66 15.21 12.16
C VAL A 53 -9.70 16.25 12.71
#